data_AF-A0A847BS47-F1
#
_entry.id   AF-A0A847BS47-F1
#
_cell.length_a   1.000
_cell.length_b   1.000
_cell.length_c   1.000
_cell.angle_alpha   90.00
_cell.angle_beta   90.00
_cell.angle_gamma   90.00
#
_symmetry.space_group_name_H-M   'P 1'
#
loop_
_entity.id
_entity.type
_entity.pdbx_description
1 polymer ?
#
loop_
_entity_poly.entity_id
_entity_poly.type
_entity_poly.pdbx_seq_one_letter_code
_entity_poly.pdbx_strand_id
1 'polypeptide(L)'
;MEETIINEPDITTDIELESNTSVEHINKRIDFTIKTMRRLETMLPLYSHEAGKCSQSELLSYVVDKAVNKLFESDFKKKLEEL
;
A
#
# COMPACT_ATOMS: atom_id res chain seq x y z
N MET A 1 -24.81 11.70 13.89
CA MET A 1 -23.72 12.21 13.04
C MET A 1 -23.43 11.11 12.05
N GLU A 2 -23.87 11.29 10.81
CA GLU A 2 -23.70 10.30 9.75
C GLU A 2 -22.35 10.56 9.07
N GLU A 3 -21.47 9.56 9.04
CA GLU A 3 -20.15 9.67 8.44
C GLU A 3 -20.28 9.63 6.91
N THR A 4 -19.80 10.67 6.24
CA THR A 4 -19.81 10.77 4.79
C THR A 4 -18.60 10.04 4.22
N ILE A 5 -18.84 8.98 3.44
CA ILE A 5 -17.80 8.24 2.71
C ILE A 5 -17.54 8.98 1.39
N ILE A 6 -16.30 9.45 1.20
CA ILE A 6 -15.86 10.14 -0.02
C ILE A 6 -15.30 9.08 -0.98
N ASN A 7 -15.98 8.86 -2.11
CA ASN A 7 -15.52 7.98 -3.18
C ASN A 7 -15.05 8.82 -4.36
N GLU A 8 -13.73 8.89 -4.60
CA GLU A 8 -13.15 9.43 -5.83
C GLU A 8 -12.91 8.32 -6.88
N PRO A 9 -13.00 8.63 -8.18
CA PRO A 9 -12.97 7.63 -9.26
C PRO A 9 -11.55 7.11 -9.57
N ASP A 10 -11.46 5.79 -9.78
CA ASP A 10 -10.24 5.03 -10.10
C ASP A 10 -9.68 5.34 -11.50
N ILE A 11 -8.36 5.56 -11.60
CA ILE A 11 -7.61 5.67 -12.87
C ILE A 11 -6.70 4.44 -12.98
N THR A 12 -6.99 3.54 -13.91
CA THR A 12 -6.18 2.32 -14.17
C THR A 12 -5.12 2.62 -15.23
N THR A 13 -3.88 2.19 -15.01
CA THR A 13 -2.80 2.17 -16.02
C THR A 13 -2.29 0.74 -16.17
N ASP A 14 -2.33 0.22 -17.39
CA ASP A 14 -1.92 -1.15 -17.72
C ASP A 14 -0.39 -1.24 -17.85
N ILE A 15 0.22 -2.18 -17.14
CA ILE A 15 1.63 -2.57 -17.33
C ILE A 15 1.61 -4.01 -17.85
N GLU A 16 1.92 -4.20 -19.13
CA GLU A 16 1.99 -5.52 -19.76
C GLU A 16 3.22 -6.29 -19.25
N LEU A 17 2.99 -7.33 -18.45
CA LEU A 17 3.99 -8.33 -18.07
C LEU A 17 3.78 -9.58 -18.93
N GLU A 18 4.77 -9.91 -19.77
CA GLU A 18 4.81 -11.10 -20.61
C GLU A 18 4.79 -12.40 -19.78
N SER A 19 3.60 -12.89 -19.47
CA SER A 19 3.32 -14.32 -19.30
C SER A 19 1.81 -14.52 -19.39
N ASN A 20 1.38 -15.61 -20.03
CA ASN A 20 0.01 -15.92 -20.45
C ASN A 20 -0.96 -16.24 -19.28
N THR A 21 -0.80 -15.54 -18.16
CA THR A 21 -1.58 -15.64 -16.94
C THR A 21 -2.32 -14.32 -16.80
N SER A 22 -3.64 -14.31 -17.03
CA SER A 22 -4.46 -13.13 -16.79
C SER A 22 -4.35 -12.74 -15.32
N VAL A 23 -3.58 -11.70 -15.01
CA VAL A 23 -3.58 -11.10 -13.68
C VAL A 23 -4.89 -10.34 -13.58
N GLU A 24 -5.89 -10.97 -12.97
CA GLU A 24 -7.16 -10.32 -12.70
C GLU A 24 -6.90 -9.25 -11.63
N HIS A 25 -6.74 -7.99 -12.06
CA HIS A 25 -6.56 -6.85 -11.16
C HIS A 25 -7.88 -6.56 -10.46
N ILE A 26 -8.14 -7.29 -9.38
CA ILE A 26 -9.25 -6.97 -8.48
C ILE A 26 -8.82 -5.71 -7.72
N ASN A 27 -9.56 -4.61 -7.91
CA ASN A 27 -9.35 -3.38 -7.16
C ASN A 27 -9.84 -3.58 -5.71
N LYS A 28 -9.04 -4.29 -4.91
CA LYS A 28 -9.32 -4.54 -3.51
C LYS A 28 -8.90 -3.31 -2.73
N ARG A 29 -9.89 -2.52 -2.33
CA ARG A 29 -9.67 -1.44 -1.36
C ARG A 29 -9.20 -2.06 -0.05
N ILE A 30 -8.07 -1.58 0.46
CA ILE A 30 -7.58 -1.95 1.78
C ILE A 30 -8.19 -0.96 2.75
N ASP A 31 -9.20 -1.41 3.49
CA ASP A 31 -9.84 -0.58 4.50
C ASP A 31 -8.92 -0.43 5.71
N PHE A 32 -8.43 0.80 5.92
CA PHE A 32 -7.70 1.15 7.12
C PHE A 32 -8.64 1.72 8.17
N THR A 33 -8.54 1.22 9.40
CA THR A 33 -9.21 1.89 10.52
C THR A 33 -8.64 3.30 10.71
N ILE A 34 -9.45 4.23 11.25
CA ILE A 34 -9.01 5.59 11.59
C ILE A 34 -7.72 5.57 12.44
N LYS A 35 -7.62 4.62 13.38
CA LYS A 35 -6.45 4.45 14.24
C LYS A 35 -5.21 4.05 13.43
N THR A 36 -5.37 3.19 12.43
CA THR A 36 -4.28 2.79 11.53
C THR A 36 -3.85 3.96 10.66
N MET A 37 -4.79 4.72 10.09
CA MET A 37 -4.49 5.91 9.29
C MET A 37 -3.70 6.95 10.08
N ARG A 38 -4.12 7.28 11.30
CA ARG A 38 -3.38 8.23 12.16
C ARG A 38 -1.95 7.78 12.44
N ARG A 39 -1.73 6.48 12.63
CA ARG A 39 -0.38 5.93 12.82
C ARG A 39 0.45 6.09 11.56
N LEU A 40 -0.11 5.78 10.38
CA LEU A 40 0.57 5.96 9.10
C LEU A 40 0.94 7.43 8.89
N GLU A 41 0.00 8.35 9.03
CA GLU A 41 0.22 9.80 8.93
C GLU A 41 1.33 10.30 9.85
N THR A 42 1.37 9.82 11.10
CA THR A 42 2.42 10.18 12.06
C THR A 42 3.81 9.67 11.62
N MET A 43 3.87 8.55 10.90
CA MET A 43 5.10 7.96 10.41
C MET A 43 5.58 8.57 9.09
N LEU A 44 4.68 9.07 8.23
CA LEU A 44 5.04 9.60 6.89
C LEU A 44 6.20 10.60 6.92
N PRO A 45 6.26 11.61 7.83
CA PRO A 45 7.34 12.57 7.85
C PRO A 45 8.72 11.93 8.03
N LEU A 46 8.81 10.79 8.72
CA LEU A 46 10.06 10.06 8.93
C LEU A 46 10.65 9.54 7.62
N TYR A 47 9.82 9.28 6.61
CA TYR A 47 10.23 8.75 5.31
C TYR A 47 10.26 9.81 4.20
N SER A 48 9.83 11.04 4.51
CA SER A 48 9.78 12.14 3.53
C SER A 48 11.13 12.44 2.88
N HIS A 49 12.22 12.27 3.63
CA HIS A 49 13.58 12.47 3.13
C HIS A 49 14.05 11.36 2.18
N GLU A 50 13.50 10.15 2.30
CA GLU A 50 13.83 9.01 1.44
C GLU A 50 13.10 9.08 0.10
N ALA A 51 11.83 9.53 0.12
CA ALA A 51 10.97 9.57 -1.06
C ALA A 51 11.18 10.80 -1.95
N GLY A 52 11.93 11.81 -1.47
CA GLY A 52 12.13 13.07 -2.19
C GLY A 52 10.87 13.93 -2.29
N LYS A 53 10.78 14.78 -3.32
CA LYS A 53 9.59 15.61 -3.55
C LYS A 53 8.48 14.76 -4.16
N CYS A 54 7.50 14.39 -3.34
CA CYS A 54 6.32 13.63 -3.75
C CYS A 54 5.06 14.17 -3.03
N SER A 55 3.90 13.81 -3.55
CA SER A 55 2.61 14.01 -2.89
C SER A 55 2.47 13.12 -1.66
N GLN A 56 1.53 13.46 -0.77
CA GLN A 56 1.28 12.67 0.43
C GLN A 56 0.78 11.25 0.10
N SER A 57 0.01 11.09 -0.98
CA SER A 57 -0.46 9.78 -1.45
C SER A 57 0.70 8.92 -1.97
N GLU A 58 1.62 9.49 -2.75
CA GLU A 58 2.83 8.80 -3.19
C GLU A 58 3.72 8.38 -2.01
N LEU A 59 3.88 9.27 -1.02
CA LEU A 59 4.63 8.96 0.21
C LEU A 59 3.96 7.84 1.01
N LEU A 60 2.63 7.82 1.09
CA LEU A 60 1.88 6.75 1.73
C LEU A 60 2.07 5.42 1.00
N SER A 61 1.95 5.41 -0.33
CA SER A 61 2.21 4.22 -1.16
C SER A 61 3.62 3.68 -0.94
N TYR A 62 4.63 4.55 -0.91
CA TYR A 62 6.02 4.18 -0.63
C TYR A 62 6.18 3.50 0.73
N VAL A 63 5.57 4.08 1.79
CA VAL A 63 5.66 3.51 3.14
C VAL A 63 4.95 2.16 3.24
N VAL A 64 3.79 2.01 2.59
CA VAL A 64 3.04 0.75 2.56
C VAL A 64 3.85 -0.34 1.84
N ASP A 65 4.42 -0.03 0.67
CA ASP A 65 5.27 -0.98 -0.08
C ASP A 65 6.47 -1.44 0.76
N LYS A 66 7.19 -0.51 1.39
CA LYS A 66 8.32 -0.82 2.28
C LYS A 66 7.89 -1.72 3.44
N ALA A 67 6.72 -1.48 4.04
CA ALA A 67 6.19 -2.30 5.13
C ALA A 67 5.85 -3.74 4.68
N VAL A 68 5.24 -3.89 3.51
CA VAL A 68 4.91 -5.20 2.93
C VAL A 68 6.18 -5.98 2.61
N ASN A 69 7.15 -5.36 1.93
CA ASN A 69 8.44 -5.98 1.63
C ASN A 69 9.16 -6.43 2.91
N LYS A 70 9.13 -5.60 3.96
CA LYS A 70 9.74 -5.95 5.25
C LYS A 70 9.03 -7.13 5.94
N LEU A 71 7.71 -7.20 5.84
CA LEU A 71 6.93 -8.32 6.37
C LEU A 71 7.27 -9.63 5.64
N PHE A 72 7.44 -9.57 4.31
CA PHE A 72 7.85 -10.71 3.50
C PHE A 72 9.23 -11.24 3.89
N GLU A 73 10.22 -10.35 4.01
CA GLU A 73 11.59 -10.71 4.38
C GLU A 73 11.70 -11.31 5.79
N SER A 74 10.80 -10.96 6.69
CA SER A 74 10.92 -11.28 8.12
C SER A 74 10.05 -12.46 8.57
N ASP A 75 8.72 -12.32 8.47
CA ASP A 75 7.76 -13.29 9.02
C ASP A 75 7.33 -14.30 7.97
N PHE A 76 6.98 -13.85 6.76
CA PHE A 76 6.48 -14.78 5.74
C PHE A 76 7.54 -15.72 5.20
N LYS A 77 8.78 -15.25 5.01
CA LYS A 77 9.86 -16.13 4.58
C LYS A 77 10.06 -17.31 5.53
N LYS A 78 10.02 -17.06 6.84
CA LYS A 78 10.14 -18.11 7.86
C LYS A 78 8.97 -19.09 7.83
N LYS A 79 7.74 -18.57 7.74
CA LYS A 79 6.54 -19.44 7.65
C LYS A 79 6.50 -20.27 6.37
N LEU A 80 7.04 -19.77 5.27
CA LEU A 80 7.18 -20.51 4.02
C LEU A 80 8.22 -21.63 4.12
N GLU A 81 9.28 -21.45 4.92
CA GLU A 81 10.29 -22.49 5.17
C GLU A 81 9.77 -23.60 6.11
N GLU A 82 8.73 -23.33 6.89
CA GLU A 82 8.06 -24.28 7.79
C GLU A 82 6.90 -25.09 7.12
N LEU A 83 6.57 -24.76 5.86
CA LEU A 83 5.55 -25.43 5.04
C LEU A 83 6.14 -26.61 4.25
#